data_AF-A0A8J6DQ56-F1
#
_entry.id   AF-A0A8J6DQ56-F1
#
_cell.length_a   1.000
_cell.length_b   1.000
_cell.length_c   1.000
_cell.angle_alpha   90.00
_cell.angle_beta   90.00
_cell.angle_gamma   90.00
#
_symmetry.space_group_name_H-M   'P 1'
#
loop_
_entity.id
_entity.type
_entity.pdbx_description
1 polymer ?
#
loop_
_entity_poly.entity_id
_entity_poly.type
_entity_poly.pdbx_seq_one_letter_code
_entity_poly.pdbx_strand_id
1 'polypeptide(L)'
;MRRLNRKKTLNLVKELDAFPKVPDSYVETSASGGTVSLIAFTTMALLTIMEFSVYQDTWMKYEYEVDKDFSSKLRINIDITVAMKCQYVGADVLDLAETMVASADGLVYEPTLFDLSPQQKEWQRMLQVIQSRLQEEHSLQDFFVRLCGIIGGIFSTTGMLHGMGKFIVEIIYCRFRPGSYKPVNSVSFEDGHTDNHLPLLENNTH
;
A
#
# COMPACT_ATOMS: atom_id res chain seq x y z
N MET A 1 -17.61 13.81 -25.19
CA MET A 1 -16.90 14.13 -23.93
C MET A 1 -17.38 15.49 -23.41
N ARG A 2 -18.12 15.50 -22.29
CA ARG A 2 -18.76 16.71 -21.72
C ARG A 2 -17.73 17.59 -21.01
N ARG A 3 -17.55 18.82 -21.49
CA ARG A 3 -16.80 19.88 -20.77
C ARG A 3 -17.57 20.25 -19.51
N LEU A 4 -17.24 19.62 -18.38
CA LEU A 4 -17.74 20.02 -17.08
C LEU A 4 -17.21 21.42 -16.77
N ASN A 5 -18.14 22.34 -16.50
CA ASN A 5 -17.86 23.74 -16.24
C ASN A 5 -17.02 23.85 -14.96
N ARG A 6 -15.72 24.10 -15.08
CA ARG A 6 -14.75 24.24 -13.97
C ARG A 6 -15.26 25.13 -12.83
N LYS A 7 -16.07 26.15 -13.15
CA LYS A 7 -16.71 27.04 -12.18
C LYS A 7 -17.72 26.32 -11.26
N LYS A 8 -18.50 25.37 -11.79
CA LYS A 8 -19.45 24.58 -10.98
C LYS A 8 -18.74 23.62 -10.04
N THR A 9 -17.66 22.98 -10.50
CA THR A 9 -16.87 22.06 -9.67
C THR A 9 -16.14 22.81 -8.55
N LEU A 10 -15.61 24.00 -8.83
CA LEU A 10 -14.99 24.83 -7.80
C LEU A 10 -15.99 25.29 -6.73
N ASN A 11 -17.23 25.61 -7.12
CA ASN A 11 -18.26 25.98 -6.16
C ASN A 11 -18.70 24.79 -5.29
N LEU A 12 -18.87 23.59 -5.87
CA LEU A 12 -19.19 22.39 -5.08
C LEU A 12 -18.04 21.99 -4.13
N VAL A 13 -16.79 22.08 -4.57
CA VAL A 13 -15.64 21.80 -3.69
C VAL A 13 -15.55 22.83 -2.56
N LYS A 14 -15.93 24.08 -2.82
CA LYS A 14 -15.96 25.16 -1.82
C LYS A 14 -17.15 25.04 -0.85
N GLU A 15 -18.23 24.40 -1.27
CA GLU A 15 -19.43 24.13 -0.46
C GLU A 15 -19.31 22.85 0.37
N LEU A 16 -18.47 21.90 -0.07
CA LEU A 16 -18.07 20.71 0.70
C LEU A 16 -16.92 20.99 1.69
N ASP A 17 -16.34 22.20 1.67
CA ASP A 17 -15.32 22.63 2.62
C ASP A 17 -16.00 23.07 3.92
N ALA A 18 -16.22 22.11 4.83
CA ALA A 18 -16.89 22.32 6.12
C ALA A 18 -16.04 23.09 7.14
N PHE A 19 -14.84 23.54 6.77
CA PHE A 19 -13.91 24.24 7.66
C PHE A 19 -13.83 25.73 7.33
N PRO A 20 -14.02 26.62 8.33
CA PRO A 20 -13.83 28.06 8.11
C PRO A 20 -12.38 28.33 7.72
N LYS A 21 -12.17 29.10 6.66
CA LYS A 21 -10.83 29.45 6.18
C LYS A 21 -10.12 30.26 7.26
N VAL A 22 -8.98 29.77 7.71
CA VAL A 22 -8.15 30.44 8.72
C VAL A 22 -7.73 31.81 8.18
N PRO A 23 -7.86 32.91 8.95
CA PRO A 23 -7.47 34.25 8.49
C PRO A 23 -5.99 34.30 8.13
N ASP A 24 -5.66 35.06 7.08
CA ASP A 24 -4.31 35.10 6.48
C ASP A 24 -3.20 35.52 7.46
N SER A 25 -3.55 36.15 8.59
CA SER A 25 -2.58 36.50 9.65
C SER A 25 -2.07 35.30 10.45
N TYR A 26 -2.63 34.10 10.26
CA TYR A 26 -2.18 32.86 10.90
C TYR A 26 -1.46 31.92 9.91
N VAL A 27 -1.24 32.35 8.67
CA VAL A 27 -0.60 31.57 7.61
C VAL A 27 0.76 32.18 7.28
N GLU A 28 1.76 31.81 8.07
CA GLU A 28 3.15 32.21 7.80
C GLU A 28 3.73 31.32 6.68
N THR A 29 3.80 31.83 5.46
CA THR A 29 4.44 31.12 4.33
C THR A 29 5.96 31.17 4.49
N SER A 30 6.54 30.15 5.10
CA SER A 30 7.99 30.04 5.22
C SER A 30 8.62 29.38 3.98
N ALA A 31 9.59 30.06 3.36
CA ALA A 31 10.35 29.55 2.21
C ALA A 31 11.12 28.25 2.53
N SER A 32 11.52 28.06 3.79
CA SER A 32 12.18 26.83 4.24
C SER A 32 11.21 25.65 4.32
N GLY A 33 9.94 25.88 4.67
CA GLY A 33 8.91 24.85 4.73
C GLY A 33 8.59 24.26 3.36
N GLY A 34 8.45 25.12 2.33
CA GLY A 34 8.19 24.68 0.96
C GLY A 34 9.31 23.81 0.37
N THR A 35 10.58 24.15 0.67
CA THR A 35 11.73 23.36 0.21
C THR A 35 11.75 21.97 0.84
N VAL A 36 11.45 21.87 2.15
CA VAL A 36 11.35 20.58 2.85
C VAL A 36 10.21 19.73 2.28
N SER A 37 9.06 20.34 2.00
CA SER A 37 7.94 19.63 1.35
C SER A 37 8.31 19.11 -0.04
N LEU A 38 9.02 19.90 -0.86
CA LEU A 38 9.46 19.48 -2.19
C LEU A 38 10.40 18.26 -2.12
N ILE A 39 11.36 18.29 -1.20
CA ILE A 39 12.28 17.17 -0.97
C ILE A 39 11.49 15.92 -0.56
N ALA A 40 10.57 16.04 0.41
CA ALA A 40 9.74 14.93 0.87
C ALA A 40 8.89 14.30 -0.25
N PHE A 41 8.29 15.13 -1.11
CA PHE A 41 7.54 14.65 -2.27
C PHE A 41 8.44 13.92 -3.28
N THR A 42 9.66 14.42 -3.51
CA THR A 42 10.61 13.74 -4.40
C THR A 42 11.08 12.40 -3.85
N THR A 43 11.35 12.29 -2.53
CA THR A 43 11.71 11.01 -1.91
C THR A 43 10.52 10.03 -1.92
N MET A 44 9.30 10.48 -1.64
CA MET A 44 8.08 9.67 -1.80
C MET A 44 7.95 9.10 -3.21
N ALA A 45 8.16 9.93 -4.23
CA ALA A 45 8.05 9.51 -5.64
C ALA A 45 9.15 8.51 -6.03
N LEU A 46 10.39 8.72 -5.58
CA LEU A 46 11.48 7.78 -5.84
C LEU A 46 11.25 6.42 -5.17
N LEU A 47 10.82 6.41 -3.91
CA LEU A 47 10.53 5.18 -3.17
C LEU A 47 9.38 4.39 -3.80
N THR A 48 8.34 5.07 -4.27
CA THR A 48 7.22 4.41 -4.96
C THR A 48 7.63 3.81 -6.32
N ILE A 49 8.49 4.49 -7.08
CA ILE A 49 9.02 3.95 -8.35
C ILE A 49 9.90 2.72 -8.09
N MET A 50 10.74 2.75 -7.05
CA MET A 50 11.58 1.61 -6.69
C MET A 50 10.75 0.41 -6.23
N GLU A 51 9.76 0.62 -5.35
CA GLU A 51 8.89 -0.47 -4.90
C GLU A 51 8.08 -1.06 -6.06
N PHE A 52 7.61 -0.21 -6.98
CA PHE A 52 6.93 -0.66 -8.19
C PHE A 52 7.85 -1.47 -9.10
N SER A 53 9.12 -1.06 -9.25
CA SER A 53 10.09 -1.81 -10.06
C SER A 53 10.38 -3.18 -9.44
N VAL A 54 10.48 -3.27 -8.12
CA VAL A 54 10.62 -4.55 -7.41
C VAL A 54 9.36 -5.40 -7.56
N TYR A 55 8.17 -4.81 -7.47
CA TYR A 55 6.90 -5.51 -7.69
C TYR A 55 6.79 -6.10 -9.10
N GLN A 56 7.44 -5.50 -10.11
CA GLN A 56 7.48 -6.04 -11.47
C GLN A 56 8.43 -7.24 -11.62
N ASP A 57 9.37 -7.43 -10.69
CA ASP A 57 10.45 -8.43 -10.77
C ASP A 57 10.50 -9.30 -9.51
N THR A 58 9.42 -10.03 -9.23
CA THR A 58 9.32 -10.93 -8.07
C THR A 58 9.00 -12.38 -8.45
N TRP A 59 9.31 -13.29 -7.52
CA TRP A 59 9.32 -14.75 -7.69
C TRP A 59 8.35 -15.44 -6.72
N MET A 60 7.92 -16.65 -7.06
CA MET A 60 7.00 -17.46 -6.27
C MET A 60 7.51 -17.76 -4.86
N LYS A 61 6.73 -17.40 -3.84
CA LYS A 61 6.95 -17.81 -2.45
C LYS A 61 6.02 -18.96 -2.09
N TYR A 62 6.59 -20.10 -1.73
CA TYR A 62 5.84 -21.27 -1.25
C TYR A 62 5.70 -21.19 0.27
N GLU A 63 4.46 -21.22 0.76
CA GLU A 63 4.16 -21.31 2.19
C GLU A 63 3.84 -22.77 2.54
N TYR A 64 4.40 -23.27 3.64
CA TYR A 64 4.22 -24.65 4.07
C TYR A 64 3.40 -24.70 5.35
N GLU A 65 2.23 -25.34 5.29
CA GLU A 65 1.43 -25.64 6.46
C GLU A 65 1.50 -27.14 6.77
N VAL A 66 1.52 -27.48 8.06
CA VAL A 66 1.51 -28.88 8.50
C VAL A 66 0.10 -29.41 8.35
N ASP A 67 -0.06 -30.42 7.49
CA ASP A 67 -1.30 -31.17 7.38
C ASP A 67 -1.62 -31.86 8.72
N LYS A 68 -2.84 -31.63 9.23
CA LYS A 68 -3.31 -32.19 10.50
C LYS A 68 -4.06 -33.51 10.32
N ASP A 69 -4.41 -33.88 9.09
CA ASP A 69 -5.28 -35.02 8.78
C ASP A 69 -4.51 -36.23 8.24
N PHE A 70 -3.75 -36.88 9.14
CA PHE A 70 -2.91 -38.06 8.83
C PHE A 70 -3.67 -39.30 8.33
N SER A 71 -4.99 -39.40 8.57
CA SER A 71 -5.79 -40.58 8.20
C SER A 71 -6.50 -40.43 6.85
N SER A 72 -6.45 -39.23 6.25
CA SER A 72 -7.10 -38.98 4.97
C SER A 72 -6.32 -39.64 3.83
N LYS A 73 -7.01 -40.40 2.97
CA LYS A 73 -6.40 -40.98 1.77
C LYS A 73 -6.50 -39.95 0.63
N LEU A 74 -5.36 -39.47 0.13
CA LEU A 74 -5.31 -38.59 -1.03
C LEU A 74 -5.76 -39.36 -2.29
N ARG A 75 -6.77 -38.83 -2.99
CA ARG A 75 -7.21 -39.37 -4.28
C ARG A 75 -6.36 -38.74 -5.38
N ILE A 76 -5.50 -39.54 -6.00
CA ILE A 76 -4.64 -39.08 -7.09
C ILE A 76 -5.31 -39.48 -8.41
N ASN A 77 -5.66 -38.48 -9.22
CA ASN A 77 -6.19 -38.69 -10.56
C ASN A 77 -5.06 -38.44 -11.56
N ILE A 78 -4.66 -39.49 -12.27
CA ILE A 78 -3.54 -39.46 -13.21
C ILE A 78 -4.08 -39.77 -14.60
N ASP A 79 -3.82 -38.87 -15.55
CA ASP A 79 -4.05 -39.08 -16.97
C ASP A 79 -2.73 -38.83 -17.70
N ILE A 80 -2.13 -39.91 -18.22
CA ILE A 80 -0.84 -39.89 -18.89
C ILE A 80 -0.93 -40.75 -20.15
N THR A 81 -0.44 -40.19 -21.26
CA THR A 81 -0.25 -40.94 -22.49
C THR A 81 1.21 -41.36 -22.62
N VAL A 82 1.46 -42.67 -22.79
CA VAL A 82 2.80 -43.25 -22.91
C VAL A 82 3.02 -43.75 -24.33
N ALA A 83 4.22 -43.55 -24.89
CA ALA A 83 4.62 -44.04 -26.22
C ALA A 83 4.88 -45.55 -26.26
N MET A 84 4.01 -46.37 -25.65
CA MET A 84 4.11 -47.83 -25.56
C MET A 84 2.72 -48.47 -25.66
N LYS A 85 2.66 -49.74 -26.09
CA LYS A 85 1.40 -50.51 -26.07
C LYS A 85 0.97 -50.81 -24.63
N CYS A 86 -0.32 -50.70 -24.35
CA CYS A 86 -0.90 -50.93 -23.02
C CYS A 86 -0.55 -52.28 -22.40
N GLN A 87 -0.33 -53.34 -23.19
CA GLN A 87 0.00 -54.69 -22.71
C GLN A 87 1.38 -54.78 -22.01
N TYR A 88 2.27 -53.82 -22.25
CA TYR A 88 3.60 -53.78 -21.68
C TYR A 88 3.77 -52.69 -20.62
N VAL A 89 2.69 -51.98 -20.29
CA VAL A 89 2.70 -50.89 -19.32
C VAL A 89 2.00 -51.38 -18.05
N GLY A 90 2.66 -51.21 -16.92
CA GLY A 90 2.11 -51.45 -15.59
C GLY A 90 2.35 -50.22 -14.72
N ALA A 91 1.56 -50.08 -13.66
CA ALA A 91 1.68 -49.00 -12.71
C ALA A 91 1.56 -49.57 -11.30
N ASP A 92 2.56 -49.28 -10.48
CA ASP A 92 2.67 -49.75 -9.11
C ASP A 92 2.73 -48.55 -8.16
N VAL A 93 2.02 -48.63 -7.04
CA VAL A 93 2.07 -47.63 -5.98
C VAL A 93 2.96 -48.15 -4.87
N LEU A 94 4.13 -47.53 -4.73
CA LEU A 94 5.13 -47.85 -3.71
C LEU A 94 5.12 -46.77 -2.62
N ASP A 95 5.26 -47.20 -1.37
CA ASP A 95 5.53 -46.31 -0.24
C ASP A 95 7.04 -46.17 0.02
N LEU A 96 7.45 -45.34 0.98
CA LEU A 96 8.86 -45.12 1.35
C LEU A 96 9.61 -46.43 1.71
N ALA A 97 8.89 -47.49 2.09
CA ALA A 97 9.44 -48.82 2.37
C ALA A 97 9.58 -49.72 1.12
N GLU A 98 9.33 -49.20 -0.09
CA GLU A 98 9.32 -49.95 -1.37
C GLU A 98 8.37 -51.16 -1.38
N THR A 99 7.42 -51.18 -0.45
CA THR A 99 6.36 -52.18 -0.41
C THR A 99 5.21 -51.71 -1.30
N MET A 100 4.65 -52.65 -2.07
CA MET A 100 3.44 -52.40 -2.85
C MET A 100 2.27 -52.17 -1.87
N VAL A 101 1.81 -50.93 -1.75
CA VAL A 101 0.71 -50.55 -0.84
C VAL A 101 -0.66 -50.81 -1.45
N ALA A 102 -0.74 -50.74 -2.79
CA ALA A 102 -1.87 -51.20 -3.58
C ALA A 102 -1.40 -51.48 -5.01
N SER A 103 -1.81 -52.62 -5.58
CA SER A 103 -1.90 -52.72 -7.04
C SER A 103 -2.81 -51.60 -7.53
N ALA A 104 -2.47 -50.96 -8.65
CA ALA A 104 -3.22 -49.82 -9.18
C ALA A 104 -4.59 -50.23 -9.76
N ASP A 105 -5.44 -50.83 -8.92
CA ASP A 105 -6.69 -51.54 -9.20
C ASP A 105 -7.84 -50.61 -9.62
N GLY A 106 -7.50 -49.37 -10.01
CA GLY A 106 -8.41 -48.35 -10.51
C GLY A 106 -7.91 -47.63 -11.77
N LEU A 107 -6.80 -48.08 -12.37
CA LEU A 107 -6.29 -47.53 -13.63
C LEU A 107 -6.93 -48.24 -14.82
N VAL A 108 -7.45 -47.44 -15.75
CA VAL A 108 -8.02 -47.91 -17.02
C VAL A 108 -6.99 -47.63 -18.12
N TYR A 109 -6.60 -48.67 -18.83
CA TYR A 109 -5.66 -48.56 -19.94
C TYR A 109 -6.43 -48.51 -21.26
N GLU A 110 -6.34 -47.37 -21.95
CA GLU A 110 -6.98 -47.17 -23.25
C GLU A 110 -5.92 -46.94 -24.33
N PRO A 111 -5.96 -47.68 -25.47
CA PRO A 111 -5.02 -47.46 -26.55
C PRO A 111 -5.31 -46.13 -27.27
N THR A 112 -4.30 -45.28 -27.36
CA THR A 112 -4.41 -43.96 -28.02
C THR A 112 -3.29 -43.73 -29.03
N LEU A 113 -3.50 -42.78 -29.94
CA LEU A 113 -2.45 -42.35 -30.87
C LEU A 113 -1.51 -41.38 -30.15
N PHE A 114 -0.24 -41.77 -30.01
CA PHE A 114 0.76 -40.94 -29.33
C PHE A 114 1.16 -39.71 -30.13
N ASP A 115 1.22 -39.83 -31.46
CA ASP A 115 1.63 -38.73 -32.33
C ASP A 115 0.51 -37.69 -32.49
N LEU A 116 0.79 -36.47 -32.03
CA LEU A 116 -0.10 -35.33 -32.20
C LEU A 116 -0.10 -34.87 -33.66
N SER A 117 -1.26 -34.41 -34.15
CA SER A 117 -1.34 -33.69 -35.41
C SER A 117 -0.48 -32.41 -35.38
N PRO A 118 -0.01 -31.89 -36.53
CA PRO A 118 0.83 -30.69 -36.58
C PRO A 118 0.17 -29.49 -35.87
N GLN A 119 -1.15 -29.33 -36.01
CA GLN A 119 -1.91 -28.26 -35.36
C GLN A 119 -1.96 -28.42 -33.83
N GLN A 120 -2.20 -29.64 -33.32
CA GLN A 120 -2.22 -29.89 -31.88
C GLN A 120 -0.85 -29.70 -31.23
N LYS A 121 0.23 -30.02 -31.96
CA LYS A 121 1.60 -29.83 -31.48
C LYS A 121 1.94 -28.36 -31.25
N GLU A 122 1.45 -27.46 -32.11
CA GLU A 122 1.60 -26.01 -31.91
C GLU A 122 0.83 -25.52 -30.69
N TRP A 123 -0.41 -25.97 -30.53
CA TRP A 123 -1.23 -25.64 -29.36
C TRP A 123 -0.61 -26.13 -28.04
N GLN A 124 -0.13 -27.38 -28.01
CA GLN A 124 0.55 -27.96 -26.84
C GLN A 124 1.78 -27.13 -26.45
N ARG A 125 2.59 -26.69 -27.41
CA ARG A 125 3.74 -25.80 -27.17
C ARG A 125 3.32 -24.45 -26.61
N MET A 126 2.23 -23.87 -27.13
CA MET A 126 1.69 -22.61 -26.62
C MET A 126 1.26 -22.75 -25.16
N LEU A 127 0.53 -23.83 -24.82
CA LEU A 127 0.10 -24.09 -23.45
C LEU A 127 1.29 -24.23 -22.49
N GLN A 128 2.36 -24.91 -22.89
CA GLN A 128 3.57 -25.03 -22.08
C GLN A 128 4.21 -23.67 -21.78
N VAL A 129 4.24 -22.77 -22.77
CA VAL A 129 4.72 -21.39 -22.57
C VAL A 129 3.80 -20.64 -21.60
N ILE A 130 2.48 -20.72 -21.78
CA ILE A 130 1.52 -20.04 -20.88
C ILE A 130 1.66 -20.55 -19.44
N GLN A 131 1.75 -21.86 -19.23
CA GLN A 131 1.92 -22.45 -17.89
C GLN A 131 3.22 -21.96 -17.23
N SER A 132 4.32 -21.87 -17.99
CA SER A 132 5.58 -21.34 -17.44
C SER A 132 5.50 -19.88 -17.01
N ARG A 133 4.59 -19.08 -17.59
CA ARG A 133 4.37 -17.67 -17.26
C ARG A 133 3.41 -17.46 -16.10
N LEU A 134 2.37 -18.29 -15.98
CA LEU A 134 1.37 -18.18 -14.92
C LEU A 134 1.96 -18.43 -13.52
N GLN A 135 3.12 -19.07 -13.45
CA GLN A 135 3.86 -19.27 -12.21
C GLN A 135 4.60 -18.02 -11.74
N GLU A 136 4.24 -16.80 -12.17
CA GLU A 136 4.84 -15.53 -11.70
C GLU A 136 3.83 -14.58 -11.01
N GLU A 137 2.56 -14.95 -10.88
CA GLU A 137 1.52 -14.00 -10.45
C GLU A 137 1.46 -13.79 -8.92
N HIS A 138 1.38 -12.52 -8.50
CA HIS A 138 1.34 -12.08 -7.10
C HIS A 138 -0.04 -11.54 -6.67
N SER A 139 -0.31 -11.59 -5.36
CA SER A 139 -1.43 -10.89 -4.73
C SER A 139 -1.13 -9.39 -4.61
N LEU A 140 -2.00 -8.54 -5.18
CA LEU A 140 -1.91 -7.08 -5.12
C LEU A 140 -1.87 -6.51 -3.68
N GLN A 141 -2.29 -7.29 -2.69
CA GLN A 141 -2.33 -6.87 -1.29
C GLN A 141 -0.94 -6.56 -0.73
N ASP A 142 0.08 -7.32 -1.14
CA ASP A 142 1.45 -7.18 -0.62
C ASP A 142 2.05 -5.81 -1.01
N PHE A 143 1.76 -5.34 -2.22
CA PHE A 143 2.15 -4.02 -2.69
C PHE A 143 1.52 -2.90 -1.86
N PHE A 144 0.20 -2.97 -1.61
CA PHE A 144 -0.50 -1.92 -0.86
C PHE A 144 -0.06 -1.85 0.61
N VAL A 145 0.25 -2.99 1.25
CA VAL A 145 0.76 -3.04 2.62
C VAL A 145 2.13 -2.35 2.72
N ARG A 146 3.02 -2.61 1.77
CA ARG A 146 4.35 -2.00 1.73
C ARG A 146 4.31 -0.50 1.42
N LEU A 147 3.46 -0.11 0.47
CA LEU A 147 3.23 1.31 0.14
C LEU A 147 2.70 2.09 1.35
N CYS A 148 1.75 1.52 2.09
CA CYS A 148 1.24 2.11 3.33
C CYS A 148 2.36 2.28 4.38
N GLY A 149 3.23 1.28 4.53
CA GLY A 149 4.40 1.35 5.42
C GLY A 149 5.37 2.49 5.07
N ILE A 150 5.65 2.70 3.78
CA ILE A 150 6.51 3.78 3.30
C ILE A 150 5.87 5.15 3.59
N ILE A 151 4.60 5.32 3.22
CA ILE A 151 3.87 6.58 3.42
C ILE A 151 3.77 6.90 4.93
N GLY A 152 3.44 5.90 5.75
CA GLY A 152 3.36 6.04 7.21
C GLY A 152 4.71 6.37 7.86
N GLY A 153 5.79 5.74 7.39
CA GLY A 153 7.16 6.01 7.85
C GLY A 153 7.61 7.43 7.55
N ILE A 154 7.33 7.96 6.35
CA ILE A 154 7.73 9.32 5.97
C ILE A 154 6.93 10.37 6.76
N PHE A 155 5.64 10.16 6.99
CA PHE A 155 4.82 11.10 7.76
C PHE A 155 5.26 11.14 9.24
N SER A 156 5.55 9.97 9.82
CA SER A 156 6.07 9.85 11.18
C SER A 156 7.44 10.52 11.35
N THR A 157 8.38 10.23 10.45
CA THR A 157 9.73 10.83 10.48
C THR A 157 9.70 12.34 10.26
N THR A 158 8.83 12.85 9.38
CA THR A 158 8.68 14.30 9.17
C THR A 158 8.16 15.01 10.43
N GLY A 159 7.19 14.40 11.12
CA GLY A 159 6.68 14.92 12.40
C GLY A 159 7.74 14.93 13.49
N MET A 160 8.53 13.85 13.61
CA MET A 160 9.66 13.79 14.53
C MET A 160 10.77 14.78 14.19
N LEU A 161 11.10 14.96 12.89
CA LEU A 161 12.13 15.90 12.45
C LEU A 161 11.75 17.34 12.77
N HIS A 162 10.47 17.70 12.64
CA HIS A 162 9.99 19.04 13.00
C HIS A 162 10.09 19.29 14.52
N GLY A 163 9.73 18.30 15.34
CA GLY A 163 9.88 18.35 16.79
C GLY A 163 11.35 18.41 17.24
N MET A 164 12.19 17.54 16.68
CA MET A 164 13.64 17.49 16.96
C MET A 164 14.35 18.74 16.43
N GLY A 165 13.95 19.27 15.28
CA GLY A 165 14.49 20.52 14.74
C GLY A 165 14.23 21.69 15.66
N LYS A 166 13.01 21.81 16.23
CA LYS A 166 12.68 22.83 17.23
C LYS A 166 13.52 22.68 18.51
N PHE A 167 13.68 21.45 18.99
CA PHE A 167 14.51 21.13 20.16
C PHE A 167 16.00 21.41 19.95
N ILE A 168 16.55 21.06 18.79
CA ILE A 168 17.95 21.33 18.43
C ILE A 168 18.17 22.83 18.24
N VAL A 169 17.25 23.54 17.60
CA VAL A 169 17.32 25.00 17.45
C VAL A 169 17.26 25.67 18.82
N GLU A 170 16.37 25.25 19.73
CA GLU A 170 16.33 25.74 21.12
C GLU A 170 17.63 25.43 21.86
N ILE A 171 18.18 24.21 21.75
CA ILE A 171 19.46 23.87 22.37
C ILE A 171 20.59 24.71 21.81
N ILE A 172 20.66 24.93 20.50
CA ILE A 172 21.72 25.73 19.87
C ILE A 172 21.55 27.22 20.21
N TYR A 173 20.33 27.77 20.16
CA TYR A 173 20.06 29.16 20.58
C TYR A 173 20.35 29.37 22.08
N CYS A 174 20.02 28.39 22.93
CA CYS A 174 20.35 28.43 24.37
C CYS A 174 21.85 28.24 24.64
N ARG A 175 22.59 27.53 23.78
CA ARG A 175 24.03 27.24 23.98
C ARG A 175 24.96 28.30 23.38
N PHE A 176 24.51 29.12 22.42
CA PHE A 176 25.36 30.03 21.65
C PHE A 176 25.11 31.55 21.76
N ARG A 177 24.28 32.06 22.69
CA ARG A 177 24.42 33.48 23.11
C ARG A 177 24.07 33.79 24.58
N PRO A 178 24.93 34.54 25.30
CA PRO A 178 24.60 35.16 26.58
C PRO A 178 23.77 36.44 26.37
N GLY A 179 22.76 36.66 27.21
CA GLY A 179 22.22 37.99 27.50
C GLY A 179 20.86 38.37 26.89
N SER A 180 19.95 38.70 27.82
CA SER A 180 18.71 39.50 27.68
C SER A 180 17.44 38.79 27.16
N TYR A 181 16.74 38.16 28.11
CA TYR A 181 15.31 37.92 28.04
C TYR A 181 14.58 39.28 28.08
N LYS A 182 13.95 39.71 26.98
CA LYS A 182 12.92 40.76 27.05
C LYS A 182 11.59 40.09 27.37
N PRO A 183 10.88 40.49 28.44
CA PRO A 183 9.61 39.89 28.78
C PRO A 183 8.59 40.14 27.67
N VAL A 184 7.81 39.10 27.37
CA VAL A 184 6.59 39.20 26.58
C VAL A 184 5.65 40.14 27.33
N ASN A 185 5.27 41.26 26.72
CA ASN A 185 4.14 42.04 27.19
C ASN A 185 2.90 41.15 27.09
N SER A 186 2.33 40.79 28.24
CA SER A 186 1.02 40.17 28.32
C SER A 186 0.00 41.09 27.66
N VAL A 187 -0.50 40.71 26.49
CA VAL A 187 -1.74 41.27 25.97
C VAL A 187 -2.83 40.77 26.90
N SER A 188 -3.45 41.71 27.61
CA SER A 188 -4.62 41.49 28.45
C SER A 188 -5.73 40.83 27.64
N PHE A 189 -6.21 39.71 28.16
CA PHE A 189 -7.49 39.13 27.79
C PHE A 189 -8.57 40.13 28.23
N GLU A 190 -9.14 40.90 27.29
CA GLU A 190 -10.40 41.58 27.54
C GLU A 190 -11.51 40.54 27.50
N ASP A 191 -11.99 40.16 28.68
CA ASP A 191 -13.30 39.55 28.85
C ASP A 191 -14.35 40.54 28.34
N GLY A 192 -14.85 40.29 27.13
CA GLY A 192 -15.98 41.01 26.54
C GLY A 192 -17.28 40.69 27.27
N HIS A 193 -17.44 41.20 28.49
CA HIS A 193 -18.75 41.38 29.11
C HIS A 193 -19.37 42.63 28.47
N THR A 194 -20.47 42.45 27.75
CA THR A 194 -21.20 43.52 27.06
C THR A 194 -21.84 44.48 28.05
N ASP A 195 -21.23 45.66 28.23
CA ASP A 195 -21.87 46.81 28.86
C ASP A 195 -22.90 47.43 27.90
N ASN A 196 -24.18 47.25 28.24
CA ASN A 196 -25.18 48.25 27.87
C ASN A 196 -24.96 49.43 28.82
N HIS A 197 -24.62 50.61 28.30
CA HIS A 197 -25.25 51.90 28.64
C HIS A 197 -24.52 53.06 27.93
N LEU A 198 -25.22 53.68 26.99
CA LEU A 198 -24.94 54.98 26.37
C LEU A 198 -25.99 56.00 26.91
N PRO A 199 -25.80 57.31 26.76
CA PRO A 199 -25.26 58.19 27.79
C PRO A 199 -26.29 59.20 28.33
N LEU A 200 -25.93 59.81 29.45
CA LEU A 200 -26.62 60.95 30.04
C LEU A 200 -26.66 62.15 29.07
N LEU A 201 -27.86 62.69 28.86
CA LEU A 201 -28.08 64.03 28.34
C LEU A 201 -28.63 64.87 29.50
N GLU A 202 -27.87 65.90 29.83
CA GLU A 202 -28.16 66.91 30.84
C GLU A 202 -29.22 67.89 30.30
N ASN A 203 -30.31 68.12 31.06
CA ASN A 203 -30.88 69.47 31.17
C ASN A 203 -31.88 69.63 32.32
N ASN A 204 -31.87 70.87 32.82
CA ASN A 204 -32.47 71.41 34.03
C ASN A 204 -33.99 71.68 33.95
N THR A 205 -34.57 71.84 35.15
CA THR A 205 -35.66 72.76 35.56
C THR A 205 -37.15 72.48 35.22
N HIS A 206 -37.92 72.58 36.33
CA HIS A 206 -39.37 72.67 36.54
C HIS A 206 -40.20 71.39 36.61
#